data_AF-R8Q9I5-F1
#
_entry.id   AF-R8Q9I5-F1
#
_cell.length_a   1.000
_cell.length_b   1.000
_cell.length_c   1.000
_cell.angle_alpha   90.00
_cell.angle_beta   90.00
_cell.angle_gamma   90.00
#
_symmetry.space_group_name_H-M   'P 1'
#
loop_
_entity.id
_entity.type
_entity.pdbx_description
1 polymer ?
#
loop_
_entity_poly.entity_id
_entity_poly.type
_entity_poly.pdbx_seq_one_letter_code
_entity_poly.pdbx_strand_id
1 'polypeptide(L)'
;MNTKLIIVEGLPGFGKSTTANLLYDILIEKNIDVELFLEGNPDHPADYDGVSCFDKSEFESLLVNSGDFREVISDRVTKRGNNYLLPYKKIKNEYSSNFPESLLNIIFKNDIYELPLERNIELITEKWRDFVEIANNENKTYIFECCFIQNPLTIGMVKYGEKKEKVISYINALAKIIEKLNPVLFYIEQDDLEFSFRKVFNERAKEWSAGFIEYYTNQGYGKIKGYHGLDGTIKVLEARRDIEREIFDMLNIKKTKIDNSQYEAIKYKSMIIEKLESLEFLD
;
A
#
# COMPACT_ATOMS: atom_id res chain seq x y z
N MET A 1 4.36 23.29 -12.40
CA MET A 1 5.22 22.32 -11.69
C MET A 1 5.00 20.97 -12.36
N ASN A 2 6.06 20.22 -12.66
CA ASN A 2 5.89 18.91 -13.28
C ASN A 2 5.44 17.91 -12.21
N THR A 3 4.38 17.15 -12.50
CA THR A 3 3.94 16.06 -11.63
C THR A 3 5.03 15.00 -11.56
N LYS A 4 5.48 14.66 -10.34
CA LYS A 4 6.47 13.61 -10.12
C LYS A 4 5.87 12.34 -9.50
N LEU A 5 4.63 12.40 -9.03
CA LEU A 5 3.99 11.27 -8.37
C LEU A 5 2.56 11.07 -8.91
N ILE A 6 2.30 9.87 -9.38
CA ILE A 6 0.97 9.37 -9.70
C ILE A 6 0.63 8.29 -8.68
N ILE A 7 -0.56 8.37 -8.10
CA ILE A 7 -1.06 7.44 -7.09
C ILE A 7 -2.30 6.76 -7.64
N VAL A 8 -2.37 5.43 -7.53
CA VAL A 8 -3.50 4.61 -7.97
C VAL A 8 -4.13 3.94 -6.75
N GLU A 9 -5.36 4.34 -6.43
CA GLU A 9 -6.12 3.88 -5.25
C GLU A 9 -7.50 3.35 -5.62
N GLY A 10 -8.11 2.59 -4.73
CA GLY A 10 -9.42 1.97 -4.92
C GLY A 10 -9.56 0.65 -4.16
N LEU A 11 -10.72 0.03 -4.24
CA LEU A 11 -10.98 -1.21 -3.49
C LEU A 11 -10.38 -2.46 -4.14
N PRO A 12 -10.13 -3.53 -3.35
CA PRO A 12 -9.70 -4.83 -3.87
C PRO A 12 -10.62 -5.33 -4.99
N GLY A 13 -10.04 -5.77 -6.10
CA GLY A 13 -10.78 -6.23 -7.28
C GLY A 13 -11.16 -5.13 -8.29
N PHE A 14 -10.94 -3.84 -7.99
CA PHE A 14 -11.42 -2.76 -8.87
C PHE A 14 -10.52 -2.52 -10.11
N GLY A 15 -9.34 -3.13 -10.19
CA GLY A 15 -8.42 -3.00 -11.33
C GLY A 15 -7.30 -1.97 -11.14
N LYS A 16 -6.85 -1.77 -9.89
CA LYS A 16 -5.72 -0.90 -9.56
C LYS A 16 -4.45 -1.28 -10.30
N SER A 17 -4.01 -2.54 -10.20
CA SER A 17 -2.79 -2.99 -10.85
C SER A 17 -2.88 -2.86 -12.38
N THR A 18 -4.04 -3.16 -12.96
CA THR A 18 -4.29 -2.94 -14.39
C THR A 18 -4.14 -1.47 -14.76
N THR A 19 -4.71 -0.56 -13.96
CA THR A 19 -4.60 0.89 -14.21
C THR A 19 -3.17 1.40 -14.05
N ALA A 20 -2.45 0.94 -13.02
CA ALA A 20 -1.07 1.33 -12.77
C ALA A 20 -0.12 0.88 -13.90
N ASN A 21 -0.32 -0.35 -14.43
CA ASN A 21 0.43 -0.83 -15.59
C ASN A 21 0.08 -0.05 -16.86
N LEU A 22 -1.21 0.22 -17.12
CA LEU A 22 -1.61 1.02 -18.29
C LEU A 22 -1.05 2.44 -18.24
N LEU A 23 -1.06 3.09 -17.06
CA LEU A 23 -0.42 4.38 -16.85
C LEU A 23 1.08 4.29 -17.17
N TYR A 24 1.78 3.30 -16.64
CA TYR A 24 3.20 3.07 -16.92
C TYR A 24 3.47 2.93 -18.44
N ASP A 25 2.73 2.06 -19.12
CA ASP A 25 2.87 1.83 -20.57
C ASP A 25 2.63 3.11 -21.38
N ILE A 26 1.58 3.88 -21.06
CA ILE A 26 1.26 5.15 -21.73
C ILE A 26 2.38 6.17 -21.55
N LEU A 27 2.97 6.25 -20.35
CA LEU A 27 4.04 7.22 -20.07
C LEU A 27 5.36 6.82 -20.76
N ILE A 28 5.68 5.53 -20.81
CA ILE A 28 6.81 5.01 -21.58
C ILE A 28 6.61 5.27 -23.08
N GLU A 29 5.42 5.03 -23.63
CA GLU A 29 5.07 5.35 -25.03
C GLU A 29 5.28 6.83 -25.37
N LYS A 30 5.21 7.71 -24.37
CA LYS A 30 5.44 9.16 -24.49
C LYS A 30 6.86 9.61 -24.11
N ASN A 31 7.79 8.67 -23.93
CA ASN A 31 9.19 8.91 -23.56
C ASN A 31 9.37 9.65 -22.22
N ILE A 32 8.48 9.42 -21.25
CA ILE A 32 8.61 9.95 -19.90
C ILE A 32 9.40 8.93 -19.05
N ASP A 33 10.43 9.40 -18.34
CA ASP A 33 11.15 8.58 -17.36
C ASP A 33 10.21 8.31 -16.17
N VAL A 34 9.80 7.04 -16.05
CA VAL A 34 8.79 6.60 -15.08
C VAL A 34 9.18 5.29 -14.41
N GLU A 35 8.86 5.18 -13.13
CA GLU A 35 9.07 3.96 -12.35
C GLU A 35 7.78 3.55 -11.64
N LEU A 36 7.43 2.26 -11.74
CA LEU A 36 6.18 1.69 -11.23
C LEU A 36 6.43 0.83 -9.99
N PHE A 37 5.70 1.11 -8.92
CA PHE A 37 5.71 0.33 -7.70
C PHE A 37 4.32 -0.23 -7.40
N LEU A 38 4.19 -1.54 -7.61
CA LEU A 38 2.96 -2.30 -7.34
C LEU A 38 2.83 -2.65 -5.85
N GLU A 39 1.61 -2.97 -5.43
CA GLU A 39 1.32 -3.46 -4.07
C GLU A 39 2.18 -4.70 -3.75
N GLY A 40 2.81 -4.71 -2.57
CA GLY A 40 3.66 -5.82 -2.13
C GLY A 40 5.08 -5.81 -2.70
N ASN A 41 5.50 -4.72 -3.36
CA ASN A 41 6.89 -4.54 -3.79
C ASN A 41 7.80 -4.31 -2.57
N PRO A 42 8.76 -5.20 -2.28
CA PRO A 42 9.63 -5.07 -1.10
C PRO A 42 10.66 -3.93 -1.24
N ASP A 43 10.83 -3.37 -2.44
CA ASP A 43 11.66 -2.22 -2.75
C ASP A 43 10.87 -0.89 -2.82
N HIS A 44 9.59 -0.88 -2.41
CA HIS A 44 8.77 0.33 -2.46
C HIS A 44 9.42 1.49 -1.69
N PRO A 45 9.66 2.66 -2.31
CA PRO A 45 10.49 3.71 -1.71
C PRO A 45 9.77 4.44 -0.58
N ALA A 46 8.44 4.44 -0.58
CA ALA A 46 7.58 5.10 0.41
C ALA A 46 6.79 4.14 1.32
N ASP A 47 7.07 2.83 1.28
CA ASP A 47 6.34 1.84 2.10
C ASP A 47 7.30 0.77 2.67
N TYR A 48 6.81 -0.03 3.61
CA TYR A 48 7.52 -1.10 4.29
C TYR A 48 6.79 -2.44 4.15
N ASP A 49 6.77 -3.01 2.95
CA ASP A 49 6.23 -4.35 2.75
C ASP A 49 7.24 -5.42 3.20
N GLY A 50 6.91 -6.16 4.26
CA GLY A 50 7.74 -7.25 4.77
C GLY A 50 9.04 -6.77 5.40
N VAL A 51 8.95 -5.70 6.20
CA VAL A 51 10.07 -5.12 6.94
C VAL A 51 9.72 -5.05 8.41
N SER A 52 10.59 -5.59 9.26
CA SER A 52 10.45 -5.52 10.70
C SER A 52 11.27 -4.37 11.28
N CYS A 53 10.75 -3.75 12.33
CA CYS A 53 11.46 -2.71 13.07
C CYS A 53 11.70 -3.18 14.50
N PHE A 54 12.97 -3.21 14.89
CA PHE A 54 13.41 -3.54 16.25
C PHE A 54 14.05 -2.32 16.91
N ASP A 55 13.99 -2.25 18.23
CA ASP A 55 14.95 -1.46 18.99
C ASP A 55 16.32 -2.17 19.10
N LYS A 56 17.29 -1.50 19.70
CA LYS A 56 18.65 -2.05 19.85
C LYS A 56 18.67 -3.37 20.62
N SER A 57 17.94 -3.46 21.73
CA SER A 57 17.93 -4.63 22.61
C SER A 57 17.21 -5.82 21.97
N GLU A 58 16.09 -5.55 21.29
CA GLU A 58 15.34 -6.55 20.53
C GLU A 58 16.18 -7.10 19.37
N PHE A 59 16.89 -6.23 18.66
CA PHE A 59 17.76 -6.65 17.56
C PHE A 59 18.98 -7.46 18.05
N GLU A 60 19.61 -7.06 19.15
CA GLU A 60 20.69 -7.83 19.76
C GLU A 60 20.21 -9.23 20.19
N SER A 61 19.01 -9.31 20.78
CA SER A 61 18.36 -10.58 21.11
C SER A 61 18.06 -11.43 19.87
N LEU A 62 17.56 -10.81 18.80
CA LEU A 62 17.35 -11.49 17.52
C LEU A 62 18.65 -12.12 17.02
N LEU A 63 19.75 -11.36 16.99
CA LEU A 63 21.05 -11.85 16.51
C LEU A 63 21.61 -13.03 17.33
N VAL A 64 21.34 -13.08 18.63
CA VAL A 64 21.73 -14.23 19.48
C VAL A 64 20.94 -15.48 19.11
N ASN A 65 19.67 -15.32 18.74
CA ASN A 65 18.76 -16.43 18.41
C ASN A 65 18.69 -16.75 16.90
N SER A 66 19.51 -16.10 16.08
CA SER A 66 19.46 -16.22 14.61
C SER A 66 20.22 -17.41 14.03
N GLY A 67 21.04 -18.11 14.83
CA GLY A 67 21.86 -19.23 14.37
C GLY A 67 22.70 -18.85 13.14
N ASP A 68 22.65 -19.68 12.11
CA ASP A 68 23.40 -19.50 10.85
C ASP A 68 22.99 -18.24 10.07
N PHE A 69 21.83 -17.63 10.38
CA PHE A 69 21.35 -16.39 9.74
C PHE A 69 21.84 -15.12 10.43
N ARG A 70 22.64 -15.22 11.50
CA ARG A 70 23.15 -14.07 12.24
C ARG A 70 23.88 -13.07 11.34
N GLU A 71 24.80 -13.54 10.51
CA GLU A 71 25.58 -12.67 9.60
C GLU A 71 24.67 -12.04 8.54
N VAL A 72 23.80 -12.84 7.92
CA VAL A 72 22.82 -12.36 6.93
C VAL A 72 21.93 -11.25 7.51
N ILE A 73 21.41 -11.43 8.72
CA ILE A 73 20.55 -10.43 9.39
C ILE A 73 21.36 -9.17 9.72
N SER A 74 22.59 -9.33 10.21
CA SER A 74 23.48 -8.21 10.53
C SER A 74 23.86 -7.39 9.30
N ASP A 75 24.05 -8.03 8.15
CA ASP A 75 24.46 -7.36 6.91
C ASP A 75 23.29 -6.67 6.20
N ARG A 76 22.07 -7.18 6.38
CA ARG A 76 20.86 -6.69 5.70
C ARG A 76 20.09 -5.65 6.49
N VAL A 77 20.36 -5.48 7.79
CA VAL A 77 19.67 -4.50 8.63
C VAL A 77 20.09 -3.08 8.27
N THR A 78 19.12 -2.17 8.22
CA THR A 78 19.40 -0.73 8.14
C THR A 78 19.15 -0.09 9.49
N LYS A 79 20.19 0.52 10.08
CA LYS A 79 20.04 1.30 11.30
C LYS A 79 19.63 2.74 10.97
N ARG A 80 18.53 3.19 11.56
CA ARG A 80 18.04 4.58 11.45
C ARG A 80 17.66 5.11 12.83
N GLY A 81 18.48 6.01 13.36
CA GLY A 81 18.32 6.45 14.74
C GLY A 81 18.39 5.26 15.71
N ASN A 82 17.31 5.03 16.44
CA ASN A 82 17.16 3.90 17.36
C ASN A 82 16.54 2.65 16.72
N ASN A 83 16.15 2.72 15.45
CA ASN A 83 15.41 1.68 14.75
C ASN A 83 16.36 0.79 13.95
N TYR A 84 16.13 -0.51 14.02
CA TYR A 84 16.81 -1.53 13.23
C TYR A 84 15.80 -2.13 12.28
N LEU A 85 15.87 -1.73 11.01
CA LEU A 85 14.92 -2.09 9.96
C LEU A 85 15.44 -3.30 9.20
N LEU A 86 14.76 -4.44 9.31
CA LEU A 86 15.16 -5.70 8.69
C LEU A 86 14.18 -6.06 7.57
N PRO A 87 14.59 -6.05 6.29
CA PRO A 87 13.74 -6.42 5.16
C PRO A 87 13.58 -7.95 5.04
N TYR A 88 12.93 -8.55 6.03
CA TYR A 88 12.90 -10.00 6.20
C TYR A 88 12.22 -10.74 5.05
N LYS A 89 11.25 -10.12 4.36
CA LYS A 89 10.60 -10.75 3.19
C LYS A 89 11.58 -10.92 2.03
N LYS A 90 12.50 -9.97 1.82
CA LYS A 90 13.59 -10.11 0.84
C LYS A 90 14.52 -11.25 1.20
N ILE A 91 14.95 -11.30 2.46
CA ILE A 91 15.81 -12.38 2.97
C ILE A 91 15.10 -13.72 2.81
N LYS A 92 13.84 -13.85 3.24
CA LYS A 92 13.05 -15.07 3.08
C LYS A 92 12.95 -15.50 1.61
N ASN A 93 12.73 -14.58 0.68
CA ASN A 93 12.64 -14.92 -0.74
C ASN A 93 13.98 -15.45 -1.30
N GLU A 94 15.10 -14.84 -0.89
CA GLU A 94 16.44 -15.24 -1.30
C GLU A 94 16.83 -16.63 -0.78
N TYR A 95 16.51 -16.92 0.49
CA TYR A 95 16.89 -18.19 1.13
C TYR A 95 15.79 -19.26 1.10
N SER A 96 14.58 -18.90 0.68
CA SER A 96 13.43 -19.79 0.48
C SER A 96 13.22 -20.79 1.64
N SER A 97 13.25 -22.10 1.36
CA SER A 97 13.04 -23.17 2.34
C SER A 97 14.11 -23.26 3.42
N ASN A 98 15.27 -22.61 3.24
CA ASN A 98 16.35 -22.61 4.22
C ASN A 98 16.11 -21.59 5.33
N PHE A 99 15.16 -20.66 5.18
CA PHE A 99 14.86 -19.67 6.20
C PHE A 99 14.02 -20.29 7.33
N PRO A 100 14.52 -20.36 8.59
CA PRO A 100 13.84 -21.09 9.65
C PRO A 100 12.49 -20.46 10.00
N GLU A 101 11.44 -21.29 10.05
CA GLU A 101 10.08 -20.82 10.39
C GLU A 101 10.01 -20.22 11.80
N SER A 102 10.74 -20.80 12.76
CA SER A 102 10.84 -20.25 14.12
C SER A 102 11.43 -18.84 14.14
N LEU A 103 12.46 -18.58 13.33
CA LEU A 103 13.07 -17.27 13.19
C LEU A 103 12.14 -16.30 12.49
N LEU A 104 11.47 -16.74 11.41
CA LEU A 104 10.47 -15.94 10.71
C LEU A 104 9.34 -15.48 11.64
N ASN A 105 8.84 -16.37 12.50
CA ASN A 105 7.78 -16.04 13.45
C ASN A 105 8.20 -15.02 14.50
N ILE A 106 9.47 -15.00 14.92
CA ILE A 106 10.01 -13.98 15.82
C ILE A 106 10.10 -12.63 15.10
N ILE A 107 10.61 -12.65 13.86
CA ILE A 107 10.81 -11.43 13.07
C ILE A 107 9.46 -10.80 12.68
N PHE A 108 8.51 -11.62 12.24
CA PHE A 108 7.18 -11.19 11.78
C PHE A 108 6.38 -10.47 12.88
N LYS A 109 6.56 -10.81 14.15
CA LYS A 109 5.91 -10.11 15.28
C LYS A 109 6.31 -8.63 15.37
N ASN A 110 7.42 -8.26 14.76
CA ASN A 110 7.93 -6.90 14.70
C ASN A 110 7.78 -6.30 13.30
N ASP A 111 7.04 -6.95 12.39
CA ASP A 111 6.68 -6.36 11.10
C ASP A 111 5.97 -5.02 11.33
N ILE A 112 6.29 -4.02 10.52
CA ILE A 112 5.79 -2.65 10.69
C ILE A 112 4.26 -2.56 10.64
N TYR A 113 3.58 -3.47 9.94
CA TYR A 113 2.13 -3.59 9.92
C TYR A 113 1.54 -4.41 11.08
N GLU A 114 2.38 -5.05 11.89
CA GLU A 114 2.02 -5.73 13.14
C GLU A 114 2.30 -4.89 14.40
N LEU A 115 3.05 -3.78 14.27
CA LEU A 115 3.30 -2.83 15.36
C LEU A 115 2.07 -2.01 15.74
N PRO A 116 2.01 -1.46 16.97
CA PRO A 116 0.97 -0.51 17.38
C PRO A 116 0.77 0.61 16.35
N LEU A 117 -0.49 1.03 16.15
CA LEU A 117 -0.86 1.95 15.08
C LEU A 117 -0.03 3.24 15.08
N GLU A 118 0.22 3.84 16.23
CA GLU A 118 1.03 5.06 16.36
C GLU A 118 2.44 4.86 15.83
N ARG A 119 3.02 3.68 16.10
CA ARG A 119 4.36 3.32 15.66
C ARG A 119 4.42 3.05 14.16
N ASN A 120 3.40 2.38 13.62
CA ASN A 120 3.25 2.23 12.17
C ASN A 120 3.16 3.60 11.48
N ILE A 121 2.28 4.48 11.97
CA ILE A 121 2.10 5.84 11.43
C ILE A 121 3.43 6.60 11.44
N GLU A 122 4.17 6.58 12.55
CA GLU A 122 5.47 7.24 12.67
C GLU A 122 6.45 6.75 11.59
N LEU A 123 6.69 5.45 11.51
CA LEU A 123 7.66 4.83 10.61
C LEU A 123 7.30 5.04 9.14
N ILE A 124 6.03 4.83 8.76
CA ILE A 124 5.58 5.01 7.38
C ILE A 124 5.64 6.49 6.99
N THR A 125 5.22 7.40 7.87
CA THR A 125 5.29 8.85 7.61
C THR A 125 6.75 9.30 7.38
N GLU A 126 7.71 8.79 8.15
CA GLU A 126 9.13 9.06 7.91
C GLU A 126 9.62 8.50 6.56
N LYS A 127 9.19 7.31 6.19
CA LYS A 127 9.53 6.68 4.91
C LYS A 127 9.01 7.48 3.71
N TRP A 128 7.80 8.02 3.81
CA TRP A 128 7.27 8.96 2.81
C TRP A 128 8.09 10.25 2.72
N ARG A 129 8.58 10.80 3.84
CA ARG A 129 9.46 11.99 3.81
C ARG A 129 10.76 11.72 3.07
N ASP A 130 11.39 10.57 3.30
CA ASP A 130 12.64 10.21 2.60
C ASP A 130 12.43 10.06 1.10
N PHE A 131 11.37 9.33 0.72
CA PHE A 131 11.01 9.19 -0.69
C PHE A 131 10.85 10.57 -1.34
N VAL A 132 10.13 11.45 -0.67
CA VAL A 132 9.87 12.80 -1.16
C VAL A 132 11.15 13.63 -1.31
N GLU A 133 12.17 13.46 -0.45
CA GLU A 133 13.48 14.09 -0.66
C GLU A 133 14.21 13.52 -1.88
N ILE A 134 14.15 12.22 -2.12
CA ILE A 134 14.77 11.57 -3.27
C ILE A 134 14.08 12.04 -4.57
N ALA A 135 12.76 11.84 -4.65
CA ALA A 135 11.95 12.17 -5.82
C ALA A 135 12.02 13.66 -6.19
N ASN A 136 12.13 14.55 -5.20
CA ASN A 136 12.25 15.97 -5.48
C ASN A 136 13.55 16.33 -6.21
N ASN A 137 14.62 15.57 -6.02
CA ASN A 137 15.92 15.77 -6.66
C ASN A 137 16.11 15.00 -7.98
N GLU A 138 15.24 14.03 -8.28
CA GLU A 138 15.26 13.28 -9.54
C GLU A 138 14.34 13.91 -10.60
N ASN A 139 14.71 13.81 -11.87
CA ASN A 139 13.83 14.18 -12.99
C ASN A 139 13.06 12.93 -13.49
N LYS A 140 12.32 12.30 -12.57
CA LYS A 140 11.62 11.04 -12.79
C LYS A 140 10.18 11.13 -12.25
N THR A 141 9.25 10.43 -12.90
CA THR A 141 7.88 10.22 -12.40
C THR A 141 7.78 8.87 -11.70
N TYR A 142 7.06 8.81 -10.58
CA TYR A 142 6.77 7.57 -9.87
C TYR A 142 5.28 7.26 -9.95
N ILE A 143 4.95 5.99 -10.16
CA ILE A 143 3.57 5.48 -10.06
C ILE A 143 3.52 4.54 -8.86
N PHE A 144 2.69 4.87 -7.88
CA PHE A 144 2.45 4.02 -6.70
C PHE A 144 1.04 3.43 -6.75
N GLU A 145 0.96 2.12 -6.54
CA GLU A 145 -0.29 1.41 -6.33
C GLU A 145 -0.47 1.12 -4.82
N CYS A 146 -1.66 1.46 -4.28
CA CYS A 146 -2.19 0.99 -2.97
C CYS A 146 -1.54 1.44 -1.67
N CYS A 147 -0.60 2.39 -1.64
CA CYS A 147 0.11 2.72 -0.40
C CYS A 147 -0.37 4.01 0.30
N PHE A 148 -1.16 4.86 -0.35
CA PHE A 148 -1.51 6.20 0.14
C PHE A 148 -2.85 6.28 0.88
N ILE A 149 -3.89 5.61 0.38
CA ILE A 149 -5.22 5.55 1.01
C ILE A 149 -5.49 4.12 1.52
N GLN A 150 -5.26 3.11 0.69
CA GLN A 150 -5.56 1.72 1.01
C GLN A 150 -4.82 1.24 2.27
N ASN A 151 -3.50 1.42 2.36
CA ASN A 151 -2.72 0.93 3.51
C ASN A 151 -3.15 1.62 4.83
N PRO A 152 -3.25 2.96 4.92
CA PRO A 152 -3.76 3.64 6.11
C PRO A 152 -5.13 3.16 6.59
N LEU A 153 -6.09 2.94 5.67
CA LEU A 153 -7.40 2.40 6.03
C LEU A 153 -7.35 0.94 6.43
N THR A 154 -6.52 0.13 5.77
CA THR A 154 -6.36 -1.29 6.11
C THR A 154 -5.81 -1.43 7.52
N ILE A 155 -4.75 -0.71 7.89
CA ILE A 155 -4.22 -0.81 9.25
C ILE A 155 -5.10 -0.08 10.28
N GLY A 156 -5.51 1.15 10.01
CA GLY A 156 -6.26 1.95 10.97
C GLY A 156 -7.67 1.40 11.22
N MET A 157 -8.47 1.27 10.16
CA MET A 157 -9.86 0.83 10.29
C MET A 157 -9.96 -0.70 10.38
N VAL A 158 -9.39 -1.44 9.43
CA VAL A 158 -9.67 -2.89 9.34
C VAL A 158 -8.95 -3.66 10.45
N LYS A 159 -7.65 -3.41 10.67
CA LYS A 159 -6.87 -4.10 11.72
C LYS A 159 -7.17 -3.58 13.11
N TYR A 160 -7.06 -2.26 13.32
CA TYR A 160 -7.15 -1.65 14.65
C TYR A 160 -8.56 -1.17 15.04
N GLY A 161 -9.50 -1.04 14.10
CA GLY A 161 -10.83 -0.52 14.41
C GLY A 161 -10.82 0.94 14.88
N GLU A 162 -9.80 1.69 14.49
CA GLU A 162 -9.60 3.08 14.90
C GLU A 162 -10.67 4.01 14.28
N LYS A 163 -10.93 5.12 14.94
CA LYS A 163 -11.85 6.14 14.46
C LYS A 163 -11.37 6.75 13.15
N LYS A 164 -12.32 6.98 12.23
CA LYS A 164 -12.02 7.51 10.88
C LYS A 164 -11.24 8.82 10.93
N GLU A 165 -11.49 9.68 11.92
CA GLU A 165 -10.86 11.00 12.03
C GLU A 165 -9.34 10.89 12.18
N LYS A 166 -8.85 9.86 12.88
CA LYS A 166 -7.41 9.62 13.04
C LYS A 166 -6.78 9.08 11.76
N VAL A 167 -7.49 8.19 11.04
CA VAL A 167 -7.02 7.69 9.74
C VAL A 167 -6.99 8.81 8.69
N ILE A 168 -8.02 9.66 8.66
CA ILE A 168 -8.06 10.86 7.79
C ILE A 168 -6.92 11.81 8.15
N SER A 169 -6.64 12.03 9.44
CA SER A 169 -5.52 12.86 9.88
C SER A 169 -4.17 12.29 9.44
N TYR A 170 -4.01 10.97 9.49
CA TYR A 170 -2.82 10.28 8.97
C TYR A 170 -2.65 10.50 7.46
N ILE A 171 -3.68 10.24 6.66
CA ILE A 171 -3.62 10.44 5.19
C ILE A 171 -3.37 11.92 4.85
N ASN A 172 -3.97 12.87 5.58
CA ASN A 172 -3.70 14.30 5.39
C ASN A 172 -2.25 14.67 5.72
N ALA A 173 -1.62 14.02 6.70
CA ALA A 173 -0.20 14.23 6.97
C ALA A 173 0.67 13.74 5.81
N LEU A 174 0.33 12.58 5.22
CA LEU A 174 1.00 12.08 4.01
C LEU A 174 0.78 13.02 2.82
N ALA A 175 -0.45 13.52 2.60
CA ALA A 175 -0.79 14.45 1.53
C ALA A 175 0.07 15.73 1.58
N LYS A 176 0.28 16.29 2.78
CA LYS A 176 1.16 17.45 2.99
C LYS A 176 2.62 17.15 2.67
N ILE A 177 3.09 15.93 2.98
CA ILE A 177 4.47 15.52 2.70
C ILE A 177 4.71 15.48 1.19
N ILE A 178 3.77 14.92 0.42
CA ILE A 178 3.92 14.74 -1.03
C ILE A 178 3.56 15.98 -1.86
N GLU A 179 3.06 17.06 -1.25
CA GLU A 179 2.59 18.26 -1.95
C GLU A 179 3.64 18.82 -2.93
N LYS A 180 4.92 18.84 -2.53
CA LYS A 180 6.03 19.32 -3.39
C LYS A 180 6.29 18.47 -4.63
N LEU A 181 5.77 17.24 -4.68
CA LEU A 181 5.84 16.37 -5.86
C LEU A 181 4.73 16.64 -6.87
N ASN A 182 3.83 17.60 -6.59
CA ASN A 182 2.66 17.93 -7.40
C ASN A 182 1.86 16.66 -7.78
N PRO A 183 1.36 15.89 -6.80
CA PRO A 183 0.86 14.53 -7.03
C PRO A 183 -0.48 14.52 -7.77
N VAL A 184 -0.71 13.43 -8.52
CA VAL A 184 -1.98 13.13 -9.18
C VAL A 184 -2.55 11.82 -8.63
N LEU A 185 -3.80 11.83 -8.18
CA LEU A 185 -4.52 10.66 -7.69
C LEU A 185 -5.52 10.13 -8.74
N PHE A 186 -5.34 8.89 -9.16
CA PHE A 186 -6.33 8.10 -9.88
C PHE A 186 -7.07 7.19 -8.90
N TYR A 187 -8.35 7.50 -8.65
CA TYR A 187 -9.22 6.66 -7.84
C TYR A 187 -10.07 5.76 -8.74
N ILE A 188 -9.91 4.45 -8.61
CA ILE A 188 -10.63 3.48 -9.43
C ILE A 188 -11.97 3.18 -8.76
N GLU A 189 -13.05 3.32 -9.51
CA GLU A 189 -14.40 2.95 -9.09
C GLU A 189 -14.92 1.77 -9.90
N GLN A 190 -15.82 1.03 -9.27
CA GLN A 190 -16.75 0.12 -9.94
C GLN A 190 -18.14 0.29 -9.34
N ASP A 191 -19.16 0.12 -10.17
CA ASP A 191 -20.57 0.27 -9.81
C ASP A 191 -20.97 -0.80 -8.78
N ASP A 192 -20.64 -2.07 -9.08
CA ASP A 192 -20.99 -3.23 -8.26
C ASP A 192 -19.77 -3.76 -7.51
N LEU A 193 -19.60 -3.27 -6.28
CA LEU A 193 -18.54 -3.71 -5.38
C LEU A 193 -18.60 -5.21 -5.10
N GLU A 194 -19.80 -5.73 -4.83
CA GLU A 194 -19.99 -7.13 -4.46
C GLU A 194 -19.58 -8.04 -5.63
N PHE A 195 -20.05 -7.75 -6.85
CA PHE A 195 -19.64 -8.47 -8.04
C PHE A 195 -18.12 -8.43 -8.23
N SER A 196 -17.54 -7.23 -8.16
CA SER A 196 -16.09 -7.02 -8.36
C SER A 196 -15.25 -7.81 -7.35
N PHE A 197 -15.66 -7.79 -6.09
CA PHE A 197 -14.96 -8.50 -5.03
C PHE A 197 -15.16 -10.02 -5.15
N ARG A 198 -16.38 -10.49 -5.45
CA ARG A 198 -16.64 -11.93 -5.66
C ARG A 198 -15.88 -12.47 -6.86
N LYS A 199 -15.71 -11.69 -7.93
CA LYS A 199 -14.86 -12.05 -9.07
C LYS A 199 -13.43 -12.33 -8.63
N VAL A 200 -12.76 -11.38 -7.98
CA VAL A 200 -11.37 -11.57 -7.52
C VAL A 200 -11.25 -12.65 -6.45
N PHE A 201 -12.27 -12.80 -5.60
CA PHE A 201 -12.33 -13.86 -4.58
C PHE A 201 -12.33 -15.27 -5.19
N ASN A 202 -12.99 -15.45 -6.34
CA ASN A 202 -13.05 -16.72 -7.06
C ASN A 202 -11.83 -16.97 -7.96
N GLU A 203 -11.20 -15.91 -8.47
CA GLU A 203 -10.02 -16.01 -9.33
C GLU A 203 -8.73 -16.31 -8.53
N ARG A 204 -8.66 -15.90 -7.25
CA ARG A 204 -7.47 -16.07 -6.41
C ARG A 204 -7.44 -17.42 -5.69
N ALA A 205 -6.23 -17.80 -5.25
CA ALA A 205 -6.00 -19.01 -4.47
C ALA A 205 -6.80 -19.02 -3.16
N LYS A 206 -7.22 -20.22 -2.71
CA LYS A 206 -8.08 -20.37 -1.53
C LYS A 206 -7.43 -19.81 -0.26
N GLU A 207 -6.11 -19.93 -0.15
CA GLU A 207 -5.30 -19.42 0.96
C GLU A 207 -5.40 -17.89 1.04
N TRP A 208 -5.36 -17.20 -0.11
CA TRP A 208 -5.56 -15.76 -0.16
C TRP A 208 -6.97 -15.38 0.29
N SER A 209 -7.99 -16.05 -0.25
CA SER A 209 -9.40 -15.77 0.05
C SER A 209 -9.73 -16.01 1.53
N ALA A 210 -9.21 -17.08 2.12
CA ALA A 210 -9.36 -17.38 3.55
C ALA A 210 -8.66 -16.33 4.42
N GLY A 211 -7.39 -16.01 4.13
CA GLY A 211 -6.64 -15.00 4.86
C GLY A 211 -7.26 -13.60 4.75
N PHE A 212 -7.82 -13.25 3.59
CA PHE A 212 -8.51 -11.97 3.41
C PHE A 212 -9.77 -11.87 4.29
N ILE A 213 -10.62 -12.91 4.30
CA ILE A 213 -11.81 -12.94 5.17
C ILE A 213 -11.40 -12.84 6.64
N GLU A 214 -10.41 -13.63 7.07
CA GLU A 214 -9.91 -13.62 8.44
C GLU A 214 -9.42 -12.22 8.84
N TYR A 215 -8.58 -11.61 8.02
CA TYR A 215 -8.03 -10.28 8.27
C TYR A 215 -9.12 -9.19 8.34
N TYR A 216 -10.18 -9.29 7.54
CA TYR A 216 -11.23 -8.28 7.49
C TYR A 216 -12.31 -8.44 8.55
N THR A 217 -12.52 -9.64 9.09
CA THR A 217 -13.66 -9.93 9.97
C THR A 217 -13.28 -10.31 11.41
N ASN A 218 -12.07 -10.84 11.65
CA ASN A 218 -11.67 -11.31 12.99
C ASN A 218 -10.91 -10.26 13.83
N GLN A 219 -10.78 -9.04 13.34
CA GLN A 219 -10.10 -7.92 14.01
C GLN A 219 -10.77 -6.58 13.69
N GLY A 220 -10.30 -5.53 14.36
CA GLY A 220 -10.72 -4.14 14.18
C GLY A 220 -12.19 -3.94 13.87
N TYR A 221 -12.46 -3.21 12.78
CA TYR A 221 -13.82 -2.79 12.41
C TYR A 221 -14.79 -3.96 12.20
N GLY A 222 -14.38 -5.01 11.46
CA GLY A 222 -15.23 -6.16 11.20
C GLY A 222 -15.67 -6.87 12.48
N LYS A 223 -14.71 -7.09 13.40
CA LYS A 223 -14.98 -7.69 14.71
C LYS A 223 -15.88 -6.82 15.57
N ILE A 224 -15.63 -5.51 15.64
CA ILE A 224 -16.43 -4.55 16.42
C ILE A 224 -17.90 -4.56 15.94
N LYS A 225 -18.13 -4.71 14.63
CA LYS A 225 -19.47 -4.76 14.05
C LYS A 225 -20.13 -6.14 14.07
N GLY A 226 -19.41 -7.19 14.52
CA GLY A 226 -19.92 -8.57 14.50
C GLY A 226 -20.11 -9.10 13.08
N TYR A 227 -19.30 -8.65 12.13
CA TYR A 227 -19.33 -9.11 10.74
C TYR A 227 -18.48 -10.37 10.59
N HIS A 228 -18.96 -11.32 9.79
CA HIS A 228 -18.32 -12.63 9.62
C HIS A 228 -18.41 -13.11 8.17
N GLY A 229 -17.41 -13.90 7.76
CA GLY A 229 -17.39 -14.54 6.45
C GLY A 229 -17.37 -13.55 5.28
N LEU A 230 -17.68 -14.06 4.09
CA LEU A 230 -17.63 -13.28 2.85
C LEU A 230 -18.60 -12.08 2.86
N ASP A 231 -19.83 -12.28 3.31
CA ASP A 231 -20.82 -11.19 3.38
C ASP A 231 -20.43 -10.13 4.41
N GLY A 232 -19.79 -10.54 5.52
CA GLY A 232 -19.19 -9.63 6.47
C GLY A 232 -18.07 -8.80 5.87
N THR A 233 -17.18 -9.43 5.09
CA THR A 233 -16.10 -8.75 4.36
C THR A 233 -16.65 -7.70 3.39
N ILE A 234 -17.72 -8.01 2.65
CA ILE A 234 -18.37 -7.06 1.73
C ILE A 234 -18.85 -5.83 2.51
N LYS A 235 -19.50 -6.01 3.67
CA LYS A 235 -19.93 -4.88 4.52
C LYS A 235 -18.76 -4.03 5.05
N VAL A 236 -17.61 -4.64 5.33
CA VAL A 236 -16.40 -3.89 5.70
C VAL A 236 -15.89 -3.08 4.51
N LEU A 237 -15.89 -3.66 3.31
CA LEU A 237 -15.47 -2.98 2.08
C LEU A 237 -16.42 -1.83 1.70
N GLU A 238 -17.73 -1.98 1.88
CA GLU A 238 -18.70 -0.90 1.71
C GLU A 238 -18.41 0.27 2.65
N ALA A 239 -18.25 0.00 3.95
CA ALA A 239 -17.91 1.04 4.92
C ALA A 239 -16.56 1.70 4.61
N ARG A 240 -15.59 0.94 4.12
CA ARG A 240 -14.30 1.45 3.67
C ARG A 240 -14.46 2.35 2.43
N ARG A 241 -15.29 1.97 1.45
CA ARG A 241 -15.58 2.78 0.25
C ARG A 241 -16.11 4.16 0.61
N ASP A 242 -17.03 4.21 1.57
CA ASP A 242 -17.64 5.48 1.98
C ASP A 242 -16.60 6.42 2.59
N ILE A 243 -15.67 5.89 3.39
CA ILE A 243 -14.56 6.66 3.95
C ILE A 243 -13.54 7.04 2.87
N GLU A 244 -13.21 6.15 1.93
CA GLU A 244 -12.33 6.47 0.80
C GLU A 244 -12.88 7.60 -0.07
N ARG A 245 -14.20 7.64 -0.28
CA ARG A 245 -14.88 8.74 -1.00
C ARG A 245 -14.82 10.05 -0.24
N GLU A 246 -15.06 10.02 1.08
CA GLU A 246 -14.90 11.20 1.95
C GLU A 246 -13.46 11.75 1.89
N ILE A 247 -12.46 10.86 2.00
CA ILE A 247 -11.04 11.21 1.85
C ILE A 247 -10.77 11.80 0.47
N PHE A 248 -11.24 11.13 -0.59
CA PHE A 248 -11.06 11.59 -1.96
C PHE A 248 -11.56 13.03 -2.10
N ASP A 249 -12.76 13.33 -1.62
CA ASP A 249 -13.36 14.67 -1.75
C ASP A 249 -12.58 15.73 -0.95
N MET A 250 -12.08 15.38 0.24
CA MET A 250 -11.31 16.28 1.11
C MET A 250 -9.89 16.59 0.61
N LEU A 251 -9.25 15.68 -0.12
CA LEU A 251 -7.86 15.84 -0.55
C LEU A 251 -7.68 17.01 -1.52
N ASN A 252 -6.78 17.94 -1.21
CA ASN A 252 -6.44 19.07 -2.09
C ASN A 252 -5.23 18.75 -2.98
N ILE A 253 -5.36 17.71 -3.81
CA ILE A 253 -4.37 17.32 -4.82
C ILE A 253 -5.08 17.16 -6.17
N LYS A 254 -4.32 17.19 -7.28
CA LYS A 254 -4.88 16.83 -8.59
C LYS A 254 -5.44 15.41 -8.50
N LYS A 255 -6.70 15.21 -8.86
CA LYS A 255 -7.38 13.93 -8.67
C LYS A 255 -8.45 13.69 -9.72
N THR A 256 -8.62 12.43 -10.09
CA THR A 256 -9.69 11.97 -10.96
C THR A 256 -10.22 10.63 -10.50
N LYS A 257 -11.49 10.38 -10.80
CA LYS A 257 -12.08 9.05 -10.74
C LYS A 257 -12.05 8.41 -12.12
N ILE A 258 -11.89 7.10 -12.17
CA ILE A 258 -12.02 6.31 -13.40
C ILE A 258 -12.83 5.06 -13.11
N ASP A 259 -13.82 4.79 -13.96
CA ASP A 259 -14.75 3.68 -13.80
C ASP A 259 -14.29 2.49 -14.64
N ASN A 260 -14.05 1.35 -13.99
CA ASN A 260 -13.62 0.10 -14.62
C ASN A 260 -14.73 -0.96 -14.68
N SER A 261 -16.00 -0.58 -14.52
CA SER A 261 -17.13 -1.53 -14.43
C SER A 261 -17.36 -2.34 -15.71
N GLN A 262 -16.97 -1.82 -16.87
CA GLN A 262 -17.18 -2.46 -18.17
C GLN A 262 -16.09 -3.49 -18.54
N TYR A 263 -14.92 -3.46 -17.88
CA TYR A 263 -13.77 -4.32 -18.20
C TYR A 263 -13.34 -4.30 -19.69
N GLU A 264 -13.59 -3.19 -20.40
CA GLU A 264 -13.24 -3.03 -21.82
C GLU A 264 -11.84 -2.40 -21.98
N ALA A 265 -10.80 -3.24 -22.06
CA ALA A 265 -9.40 -2.79 -21.99
C ALA A 265 -9.03 -1.64 -22.93
N ILE A 266 -9.46 -1.67 -24.19
CA ILE A 266 -9.15 -0.63 -25.19
C ILE A 266 -9.79 0.70 -24.78
N LYS A 267 -11.10 0.69 -24.49
CA LYS A 267 -11.83 1.88 -24.07
C LYS A 267 -11.30 2.43 -22.75
N TYR A 268 -10.95 1.54 -21.83
CA TYR A 268 -10.38 1.91 -20.54
C TYR A 268 -9.00 2.59 -20.70
N LYS A 269 -8.12 2.08 -21.58
CA LYS A 269 -6.85 2.77 -21.92
C LYS A 269 -7.12 4.17 -22.48
N SER A 270 -8.08 4.33 -23.38
CA SER A 270 -8.48 5.65 -23.90
C SER A 270 -8.96 6.60 -22.80
N MET A 271 -9.78 6.11 -21.86
CA MET A 271 -10.22 6.91 -20.71
C MET A 271 -9.05 7.38 -19.85
N ILE A 272 -8.03 6.55 -19.62
CA ILE A 272 -6.83 6.94 -18.87
C ILE A 272 -6.09 8.08 -19.60
N ILE A 273 -5.92 7.97 -20.92
CA ILE A 273 -5.26 9.00 -21.73
C ILE A 273 -6.01 10.33 -21.63
N GLU A 274 -7.34 10.31 -21.83
CA GLU A 274 -8.19 11.51 -21.69
C GLU A 274 -8.06 12.15 -20.30
N LYS A 275 -7.98 11.33 -19.24
CA LYS A 275 -7.76 11.83 -17.88
C LYS A 275 -6.40 12.49 -17.71
N LEU A 276 -5.33 11.88 -18.21
CA LEU A 276 -3.98 12.46 -18.16
C LEU A 276 -3.91 13.80 -18.90
N GLU A 277 -4.55 13.92 -20.05
CA GLU A 277 -4.68 15.18 -20.81
C GLU A 277 -5.48 16.21 -20.02
N SER A 278 -6.64 15.84 -19.46
CA SER A 278 -7.47 16.77 -18.66
C SER A 278 -6.79 17.29 -17.39
N LEU A 279 -5.77 16.59 -16.91
CA LEU A 279 -4.99 16.95 -15.72
C LEU A 279 -3.72 17.73 -16.07
N GLU A 280 -3.52 18.05 -17.35
CA GLU A 280 -2.35 18.72 -17.91
C GLU A 280 -1.05 17.97 -17.55
N PHE A 281 -1.09 16.63 -17.57
CA PHE A 281 0.08 15.79 -17.32
C PHE A 281 0.91 15.58 -18.61
N LEU A 282 0.25 15.62 -19.77
CA LEU A 282 0.81 15.25 -21.08
C LEU A 282 0.99 16.43 -22.04
N ASP A 283 0.85 17.66 -21.55
CA ASP A 283 0.98 18.90 -22.34
C ASP A 283 2.44 19.36 -22.49
#